data_AF-A0A0N4WP31-F1
#
_entry.id   AF-A0A0N4WP31-F1
#
_cell.length_a   1.000
_cell.length_b   1.000
_cell.length_c   1.000
_cell.angle_alpha   90.00
_cell.angle_beta   90.00
_cell.angle_gamma   90.00
#
_symmetry.space_group_name_H-M   'P 1'
#
loop_
_entity.id
_entity.type
_entity.pdbx_description
1 polymer ?
#
loop_
_entity_poly.entity_id
_entity_poly.type
_entity_poly.pdbx_seq_one_letter_code
_entity_poly.pdbx_strand_id
1 'polypeptide(L)'
;METLITALARKIYKDMIDYVESKKGSKSKNFRPVIVVDHCAALGEDKWIDLQIREACLQCFKPCTRCVLTTIDPSTGVKGNKLQALKKLQQWIVYFGILDRYLINLLRFRLSPEGPMRQQFKDSPIF
;
A
#
# COMPACT_ATOMS: atom_id res chain seq x y z
N MET A 1 5.81 0.05 -25.20
CA MET A 1 5.85 -0.80 -23.99
C MET A 1 5.70 0.10 -22.79
N GLU A 2 4.53 0.10 -22.15
CA GLU A 2 4.30 0.84 -20.91
C GLU A 2 4.91 0.03 -19.75
N THR A 3 6.00 0.51 -19.16
CA THR A 3 6.58 -0.16 -17.99
C THR A 3 5.82 0.30 -16.75
N LEU A 4 5.03 -0.58 -16.15
CA LEU A 4 4.33 -0.29 -14.91
C LEU A 4 5.31 -0.40 -13.74
N ILE A 5 5.71 0.75 -13.20
CA ILE A 5 6.62 0.88 -12.06
C ILE A 5 5.79 1.06 -10.79
N THR A 6 6.14 0.35 -9.71
CA THR A 6 5.47 0.53 -8.41
C THR A 6 6.21 1.58 -7.58
N ALA A 7 5.51 2.65 -7.23
CA ALA A 7 5.95 3.66 -6.27
C ALA A 7 5.28 3.45 -4.90
N LEU A 8 6.01 3.74 -3.82
CA LEU A 8 5.54 3.51 -2.45
C LEU A 8 6.06 4.60 -1.50
N ALA A 9 5.18 5.17 -0.70
CA ALA A 9 5.49 6.08 0.40
C ALA A 9 5.96 5.31 1.64
N ARG A 10 7.14 5.68 2.17
CA ARG A 10 7.79 4.94 3.28
C ARG A 10 6.96 4.92 4.57
N LYS A 11 6.27 6.03 4.91
CA LYS A 11 5.55 6.19 6.18
C LYS A 11 4.46 5.13 6.36
N ILE A 12 3.67 4.90 5.31
CA ILE A 12 2.51 4.00 5.32
C ILE A 12 2.93 2.56 5.58
N TYR A 13 3.95 2.10 4.88
CA TYR A 13 4.31 0.69 4.88
C TYR A 13 4.89 0.26 6.24
N LYS A 14 5.60 1.17 6.93
CA LYS A 14 6.08 0.91 8.29
C LYS A 14 4.91 0.67 9.24
N ASP A 15 3.94 1.58 9.23
CA ASP A 15 2.73 1.49 10.04
C ASP A 15 1.88 0.25 9.68
N MET A 16 1.83 -0.08 8.38
CA MET A 16 1.12 -1.26 7.86
C MET A 16 1.72 -2.57 8.34
N ILE A 17 3.04 -2.68 8.40
CA ILE A 17 3.70 -3.90 8.89
C ILE A 17 3.59 -4.04 10.38
N ASP A 18 3.78 -2.94 11.10
CA ASP A 18 3.63 -2.93 12.54
C ASP A 18 2.20 -3.38 12.92
N TYR A 19 1.19 -3.05 12.09
CA TYR A 19 -0.18 -3.54 12.23
C TYR A 19 -0.37 -5.02 11.86
N VAL A 20 0.15 -5.47 10.71
CA VAL A 20 -0.09 -6.84 10.21
C VAL A 20 0.72 -7.88 10.99
N GLU A 21 1.90 -7.51 11.48
CA GLU A 21 2.82 -8.38 12.18
C GLU A 21 3.19 -7.81 13.55
N SER A 22 2.55 -8.31 14.60
CA SER A 22 2.78 -7.89 15.98
C SER A 22 4.21 -8.12 16.53
N LYS A 23 5.18 -8.63 15.74
CA LYS A 23 6.64 -8.59 16.07
C LYS A 23 7.61 -9.21 15.05
N LYS A 24 7.28 -9.43 13.76
CA LYS A 24 8.21 -10.19 12.88
C LYS A 24 8.21 -9.86 11.38
N GLY A 25 8.62 -8.64 11.02
CA GLY A 25 9.65 -8.46 9.98
C GLY A 25 9.29 -8.58 8.50
N SER A 26 8.11 -8.18 8.04
CA SER A 26 7.92 -7.83 6.63
C SER A 26 8.79 -6.60 6.28
N LYS A 27 9.66 -6.71 5.27
CA LYS A 27 10.58 -5.64 4.85
C LYS A 27 10.03 -4.93 3.60
N SER A 28 10.47 -3.71 3.27
CA SER A 28 9.92 -2.92 2.14
C SER A 28 10.02 -3.67 0.83
N LYS A 29 11.06 -4.52 0.77
CA LYS A 29 11.33 -5.51 -0.26
C LYS A 29 10.17 -6.46 -0.57
N ASN A 30 9.31 -6.82 0.40
CA ASN A 30 8.15 -7.68 0.19
C ASN A 30 7.11 -7.04 -0.74
N PHE A 31 7.01 -5.72 -0.75
CA PHE A 31 6.10 -4.97 -1.62
C PHE A 31 6.70 -4.65 -2.99
N ARG A 32 7.96 -5.05 -3.20
CA ARG A 32 8.73 -4.91 -4.44
C ARG A 32 8.61 -3.51 -5.08
N PRO A 33 8.73 -2.42 -4.31
CA PRO A 33 8.73 -1.10 -4.90
C PRO A 33 9.99 -0.92 -5.75
N VAL A 34 9.84 -0.24 -6.87
CA VAL A 34 10.98 0.24 -7.65
C VAL A 34 11.37 1.64 -7.18
N ILE A 35 10.37 2.45 -6.80
CA ILE A 35 10.55 3.80 -6.27
C ILE A 35 10.00 3.85 -4.85
N VAL A 36 10.83 4.29 -3.90
CA VAL A 36 10.40 4.55 -2.52
C VAL A 36 10.55 6.04 -2.26
N VAL A 37 9.46 6.69 -1.86
CA VAL A 37 9.40 8.13 -1.60
C VAL A 37 9.31 8.37 -0.09
N ASP A 38 10.21 9.18 0.43
CA ASP A 38 10.26 9.58 1.84
C ASP A 38 9.61 10.94 2.07
N HIS A 39 9.43 11.33 3.34
CA HIS A 39 8.93 12.65 3.74
C HIS A 39 7.55 13.05 3.15
N CYS A 40 6.72 12.07 2.81
CA CYS A 40 5.37 12.28 2.32
C CYS A 40 4.30 11.91 3.36
N ALA A 41 3.09 12.42 3.16
CA ALA A 41 1.94 12.06 3.97
C ALA A 41 1.63 10.56 3.86
N ALA A 42 1.03 10.00 4.91
CA ALA A 42 0.45 8.67 4.80
C ALA A 42 -0.60 8.67 3.68
N LEU A 43 -0.57 7.64 2.85
CA LEU A 43 -1.38 7.43 1.65
C LEU A 43 -1.19 8.52 0.59
N GLY A 44 -0.06 9.23 0.62
CA GLY A 44 0.31 10.22 -0.40
C GLY A 44 0.40 9.61 -1.80
N GLU A 45 0.83 8.34 -1.90
CA GLU A 45 0.97 7.62 -3.18
C GLU A 45 -0.33 7.50 -3.97
N ASP A 46 -1.46 7.34 -3.29
CA ASP A 46 -2.78 7.23 -3.91
C ASP A 46 -3.30 8.60 -4.40
N LYS A 47 -2.62 9.69 -4.01
CA LYS A 47 -2.95 11.06 -4.41
C LYS A 47 -2.12 11.56 -5.59
N TRP A 48 -1.07 10.85 -5.98
CA TRP A 48 -0.21 11.24 -7.10
C TRP A 48 -0.82 10.77 -8.42
N ILE A 49 -0.97 11.70 -9.37
CA ILE A 49 -1.35 11.39 -10.76
C ILE A 49 -0.08 11.29 -11.61
N ASP A 50 0.81 12.27 -11.43
CA ASP A 50 2.09 12.37 -12.11
C ASP A 50 3.22 12.51 -11.09
N LEU A 51 4.35 11.89 -11.40
CA LEU A 51 5.59 11.95 -10.64
C LEU A 51 6.72 12.36 -11.57
N GLN A 52 7.39 13.46 -11.25
CA GLN A 52 8.60 13.88 -11.94
C GLN A 52 9.83 13.58 -11.07
N ILE A 53 10.76 12.80 -11.62
CA ILE A 53 12.03 12.48 -10.99
C ILE A 53 13.13 12.95 -11.94
N ARG A 54 13.69 14.14 -11.65
CA ARG A 54 14.62 14.84 -12.55
C ARG A 54 13.97 15.06 -13.92
N GLU A 55 14.50 14.44 -14.97
CA GLU A 55 14.00 14.54 -16.34
C GLU A 55 12.96 13.47 -16.67
N ALA A 56 12.80 12.45 -15.82
CA ALA A 56 11.84 11.38 -16.04
C ALA A 56 10.45 11.78 -15.51
N CYS A 57 9.44 11.69 -16.37
CA CYS A 57 8.02 11.85 -16.01
C CYS A 57 7.35 10.48 -15.99
N LEU A 58 6.66 10.17 -14.89
CA LEU A 58 5.97 8.93 -14.63
C LEU A 58 4.51 9.22 -14.33
N GLN A 59 3.61 8.42 -14.89
CA GLN A 59 2.19 8.49 -14.57
C GLN A 59 1.81 7.35 -13.62
N CYS A 60 1.13 7.69 -12.54
CA CYS A 60 0.60 6.74 -11.58
C CYS A 60 -0.71 6.16 -12.10
N PHE A 61 -0.62 5.07 -12.86
CA PHE A 61 -1.75 4.51 -13.60
C PHE A 61 -2.86 3.90 -12.72
N LYS A 62 -2.48 3.12 -11.70
CA LYS A 62 -3.43 2.43 -10.84
C LYS A 62 -2.83 2.08 -9.48
N PRO A 63 -3.66 1.92 -8.44
CA PRO A 63 -3.22 1.35 -7.18
C PRO A 63 -2.64 -0.07 -7.40
N CYS A 64 -1.52 -0.36 -6.74
CA CYS A 64 -0.93 -1.68 -6.76
C CYS A 64 -1.80 -2.66 -5.96
N THR A 65 -2.22 -3.76 -6.59
CA THR A 65 -2.88 -4.88 -5.93
C THR A 65 -1.88 -5.63 -5.06
N ARG A 66 -2.25 -5.92 -3.81
CA ARG A 66 -1.42 -6.78 -2.96
C ARG A 66 -1.69 -8.24 -3.33
N CYS A 67 -0.64 -8.94 -3.73
CA CYS A 67 -0.70 -10.34 -4.13
C CYS A 67 0.10 -11.23 -3.18
N VAL A 68 0.01 -12.54 -3.38
CA VAL A 68 0.70 -13.57 -2.57
C VAL A 68 2.21 -13.38 -2.49
N LEU A 69 2.84 -12.70 -3.45
CA LEU A 69 4.28 -12.44 -3.41
C LEU A 69 4.70 -11.60 -2.20
N THR A 70 3.79 -10.80 -1.63
CA THR A 70 4.06 -10.04 -0.40
C THR A 70 4.28 -10.94 0.82
N THR A 71 3.81 -12.20 0.78
CA THR A 71 3.99 -13.18 1.86
C THR A 71 5.25 -14.02 1.71
N ILE A 72 6.07 -13.77 0.68
CA ILE A 72 7.32 -14.50 0.44
C ILE A 72 8.47 -13.70 1.07
N ASP A 73 9.29 -14.37 1.87
CA ASP A 73 10.53 -13.78 2.39
C ASP A 73 11.48 -13.49 1.21
N PRO A 74 11.88 -12.23 0.96
CA PRO A 74 12.73 -11.89 -0.17
C PRO A 74 14.17 -12.43 -0.08
N SER A 75 14.63 -12.81 1.11
CA SER A 75 15.97 -13.35 1.34
C SER A 75 16.03 -14.87 1.24
N THR A 76 14.97 -15.58 1.65
CA THR A 76 14.95 -17.05 1.65
C THR A 76 14.09 -17.63 0.52
N GLY A 77 13.21 -16.84 -0.09
CA GLY A 77 12.23 -17.31 -1.07
C GLY A 77 11.12 -18.18 -0.46
N VAL A 78 11.10 -18.34 0.86
CA VAL A 78 10.12 -19.19 1.55
C VAL A 78 8.81 -18.43 1.70
N LYS A 79 7.71 -19.09 1.31
CA LYS A 79 6.36 -18.56 1.50
C LYS A 79 5.96 -18.67 2.96
N GLY A 80 5.56 -17.55 3.57
CA GLY A 80 4.96 -17.53 4.89
C GLY A 80 3.59 -18.21 4.90
N ASN A 81 3.28 -18.94 5.98
CA ASN A 81 2.03 -19.71 6.13
C ASN A 81 0.75 -18.86 6.33
N LYS A 82 0.82 -17.53 6.23
CA LYS A 82 -0.28 -16.64 6.63
C LYS A 82 -0.94 -15.95 5.44
N LEU A 83 -1.83 -16.65 4.74
CA LEU A 83 -2.80 -16.03 3.83
C LEU A 83 -3.66 -14.96 4.55
N GLN A 84 -3.83 -15.09 5.87
CA GLN A 84 -4.48 -14.07 6.69
C GLN A 84 -3.74 -12.71 6.67
N ALA A 85 -2.41 -12.69 6.52
CA ALA A 85 -1.64 -11.46 6.41
C ALA A 85 -1.95 -10.74 5.09
N LEU A 86 -2.08 -11.48 3.98
CA LEU A 86 -2.49 -10.92 2.70
C LEU A 86 -3.90 -10.32 2.77
N LYS A 87 -4.86 -11.03 3.39
CA LYS A 87 -6.23 -10.53 3.58
C LYS A 87 -6.23 -9.22 4.39
N LYS A 88 -5.44 -9.15 5.47
CA LYS A 88 -5.27 -7.92 6.25
C LYS A 88 -4.68 -6.79 5.40
N LEU A 89 -3.66 -7.05 4.58
CA LEU A 89 -3.06 -6.05 3.69
C LEU A 89 -4.03 -5.53 2.62
N GLN A 90 -4.97 -6.36 2.16
CA GLN A 90 -6.00 -5.95 1.20
C GLN A 90 -7.11 -5.11 1.85
N GLN A 91 -7.27 -5.18 3.18
CA GLN A 91 -8.33 -4.54 3.96
C GLN A 91 -7.81 -3.40 4.84
N TRP A 92 -6.60 -2.90 4.56
CA TRP A 92 -5.95 -1.95 5.46
C TRP A 92 -5.96 -0.53 4.91
N ILE A 93 -6.72 0.33 5.59
CA ILE A 93 -6.53 1.79 5.65
C ILE A 93 -6.48 2.16 7.13
N VAL A 94 -5.42 2.84 7.55
CA VAL A 94 -5.41 3.56 8.84
C VAL A 94 -5.82 5.00 8.61
N TYR A 95 -6.98 5.37 9.16
CA TYR A 95 -7.44 6.75 9.23
C TYR A 95 -7.10 7.29 10.61
N PHE A 96 -5.99 8.02 10.72
CA PHE A 96 -5.59 8.66 11.96
C PHE A 96 -6.00 10.14 11.92
N GLY A 97 -7.24 10.41 12.32
CA GLY A 97 -7.70 11.77 12.59
C GLY A 97 -9.09 12.11 12.04
N ILE A 98 -10.12 11.83 12.85
CA ILE A 98 -11.26 12.69 13.22
C ILE A 98 -12.45 11.77 13.57
N LEU A 99 -12.80 11.78 14.87
CA LEU A 99 -14.05 11.33 15.51
C LEU A 99 -14.51 9.89 15.21
N ASP A 100 -14.09 8.96 16.04
CA ASP A 100 -14.96 8.19 16.96
C ASP A 100 -14.28 6.86 17.34
N ARG A 101 -14.18 6.62 18.64
CA ARG A 101 -13.48 5.49 19.26
C ARG A 101 -14.32 4.20 19.22
N TYR A 102 -15.51 4.24 18.61
CA TYR A 102 -16.51 3.17 18.62
C TYR A 102 -16.70 2.39 17.30
N LEU A 103 -16.00 2.73 16.20
CA LEU A 103 -16.14 2.05 14.90
C LEU A 103 -15.00 1.05 14.62
N ILE A 104 -14.81 0.07 15.50
CA ILE A 104 -13.79 -0.99 15.36
C ILE A 104 -14.23 -2.14 14.40
N ASN A 105 -15.42 -2.08 13.79
CA ASN A 105 -15.90 -3.14 12.89
C ASN A 105 -16.26 -2.70 11.47
N LEU A 106 -15.48 -1.81 10.86
CA LEU A 106 -15.58 -1.57 9.40
C LEU A 106 -14.29 -2.00 8.74
N LEU A 107 -14.39 -3.05 7.92
CA LEU A 107 -13.41 -3.38 6.88
C LEU A 107 -13.16 -2.11 6.05
N ARG A 108 -12.03 -1.44 6.30
CA ARG A 108 -11.67 -0.22 5.57
C ARG A 108 -10.95 -0.66 4.29
N PHE A 109 -11.25 0.00 3.17
CA PHE A 109 -10.75 -0.30 1.82
C PHE A 109 -9.21 -0.31 1.72
N ARG A 110 -8.61 -0.47 0.54
CA ARG A 110 -7.14 -0.32 0.35
C ARG A 110 -6.70 1.10 -0.02
N LEU A 111 -7.63 1.93 -0.50
CA LEU A 111 -7.33 3.25 -1.08
C LEU A 111 -7.43 4.39 -0.07
N SER A 112 -6.57 5.39 -0.20
CA SER A 112 -6.71 6.66 0.49
C SER A 112 -8.17 7.15 0.50
N PRO A 113 -8.67 7.68 1.62
CA PRO A 113 -10.06 8.17 1.73
C PRO A 113 -10.38 9.27 0.71
N GLU A 114 -9.34 9.95 0.21
CA GLU A 114 -9.44 11.06 -0.71
C GLU A 114 -8.35 10.95 -1.80
N GLY A 115 -8.61 11.57 -2.94
CA GLY A 115 -7.65 11.67 -4.03
C GLY A 115 -8.13 11.01 -5.33
N PRO A 116 -7.40 11.25 -6.43
CA PRO A 116 -7.75 10.78 -7.76
C PRO A 116 -7.89 9.25 -7.83
N MET A 117 -6.98 8.47 -7.23
CA MET A 117 -7.12 7.01 -7.25
C MET A 117 -8.36 6.52 -6.52
N ARG A 118 -8.78 7.19 -5.43
CA ARG A 118 -10.03 6.85 -4.75
C ARG A 118 -11.23 7.11 -5.65
N GLN A 119 -11.29 8.26 -6.31
CA GLN A 119 -12.38 8.61 -7.20
C GLN A 119 -12.52 7.61 -8.35
N GLN A 120 -11.39 7.18 -8.92
CA GLN A 120 -11.36 6.29 -10.07
C GLN A 120 -11.57 4.82 -9.72
N PHE A 121 -11.08 4.36 -8.56
CA PHE A 121 -11.01 2.93 -8.24
C PHE A 121 -11.83 2.49 -7.02
N LYS A 122 -12.57 3.39 -6.35
CA LYS A 122 -13.40 3.04 -5.15
C LYS A 122 -14.43 1.93 -5.40
N ASP A 123 -14.97 1.83 -6.60
CA ASP A 123 -16.01 0.87 -6.98
C ASP A 123 -15.43 -0.36 -7.68
N SER A 124 -14.10 -0.43 -7.79
CA SER A 124 -13.42 -1.56 -8.41
C SER A 124 -13.54 -2.78 -7.51
N PRO A 125 -13.95 -3.96 -8.02
CA PRO A 125 -14.00 -5.19 -7.22
C PRO A 125 -12.62 -5.70 -6.79
N ILE A 126 -11.56 -5.03 -7.24
CA ILE A 126 -10.15 -5.38 -7.02
C ILE A 126 -9.55 -4.66 -5.80
N PHE A 127 -10.11 -3.52 -5.36
CA PHE A 127 -9.49 -2.58 -4.41
C PHE A 127 -10.40 -2.19 -3.23
#